data_AF-X0ZMY9-F1
#
_entry.id   AF-X0ZMY9-F1
#
_cell.length_a   1.000
_cell.length_b   1.000
_cell.length_c   1.000
_cell.angle_alpha   90.00
_cell.angle_beta   90.00
_cell.angle_gamma   90.00
#
_symmetry.space_group_name_H-M   'P 1'
#
loop_
_entity.id
_entity.type
_entity.pdbx_description
1 polymer ?
#
loop_
_entity_poly.entity_id
_entity_poly.type
_entity_poly.pdbx_seq_one_letter_code
_entity_poly.pdbx_strand_id
1 'polypeptide(L)'
;QSNASPNASNDNVLYKAIISGPTVPAPVGGALYQQRQFPSQFLATQSNFPFFHPHVYISLVFHANEPKGYPYISRSRISFYMSFAEKKISAVKYGIGLIREFSLSQTMQISAQGRLLSDPTNLAGQYSPLYTWGGARPELMISGQALTQYFLSQSGQEAETMNTSAQLRTFAAQSRTMVPNPDAFGDAAAGMPYWIRDLLPLGVITGAIRPQRPPRVTQDDPTVAGLGNVICV
;
A
#
# COMPACT_ATOMS: atom_id res chain seq x y z
N GLN A 1 -17.43 -0.01 31.70
CA GLN A 1 -16.91 1.24 31.10
C GLN A 1 -16.59 0.97 29.64
N SER A 2 -17.16 1.75 28.72
CA SER A 2 -16.87 1.63 27.29
C SER A 2 -15.42 2.04 27.02
N ASN A 3 -14.67 1.24 26.26
CA ASN A 3 -13.31 1.56 25.88
C ASN A 3 -13.33 2.60 24.74
N ALA A 4 -13.29 3.89 25.08
CA ALA A 4 -13.26 4.99 24.11
C ALA A 4 -11.85 5.35 23.60
N SER A 5 -10.84 4.53 23.92
CA SER A 5 -9.45 4.76 23.54
C SER A 5 -8.90 3.58 22.70
N PRO A 6 -7.84 3.80 21.90
CA PRO A 6 -7.25 2.76 21.05
C PRO A 6 -7.02 1.45 21.80
N ASN A 7 -7.34 0.31 21.17
CA ASN A 7 -7.22 -0.99 21.81
C ASN A 7 -5.75 -1.29 22.16
N ALA A 8 -5.49 -1.90 23.31
CA ALA A 8 -4.13 -2.30 23.71
C ALA A 8 -3.55 -3.43 22.85
N SER A 9 -4.40 -4.19 22.14
CA SER A 9 -3.97 -5.23 21.20
C SER A 9 -3.42 -4.68 19.87
N ASN A 10 -3.35 -3.36 19.73
CA ASN A 10 -2.90 -2.70 18.54
C ASN A 10 -1.38 -2.53 18.59
N ASP A 11 -0.69 -2.99 17.55
CA ASP A 11 0.77 -2.90 17.41
C ASP A 11 1.31 -1.45 17.50
N ASN A 12 0.52 -0.44 17.12
CA ASN A 12 0.90 0.97 17.20
C ASN A 12 0.69 1.57 18.61
N VAL A 13 0.11 0.82 19.56
CA VAL A 13 -0.11 1.28 20.94
C VAL A 13 1.04 0.78 21.83
N LEU A 14 2.00 1.68 22.08
CA LEU A 14 3.19 1.38 22.89
C LEU A 14 2.88 1.30 24.40
N TYR A 15 1.91 2.09 24.86
CA TYR A 15 1.49 2.15 26.25
C TYR A 15 0.01 2.54 26.35
N LYS A 16 -0.70 1.91 27.29
CA LYS A 16 -2.07 2.28 27.65
C LYS A 16 -2.27 2.10 29.14
N ALA A 17 -2.81 3.12 29.80
CA ALA A 17 -3.29 3.02 31.17
C ALA A 17 -4.73 3.50 31.28
N ILE A 18 -5.52 2.74 32.04
CA ILE A 18 -6.87 3.12 32.45
C ILE A 18 -6.83 3.19 33.97
N ILE A 19 -7.01 4.39 34.49
CA ILE A 19 -7.08 4.65 35.92
C ILE A 19 -8.54 4.92 36.25
N SER A 20 -9.13 4.03 37.04
CA SER A 20 -10.48 4.14 37.56
C SER A 20 -10.38 4.44 39.07
N GLY A 21 -11.01 5.51 39.51
CA GLY A 21 -11.05 5.93 40.91
C GLY A 21 -12.46 6.29 41.35
N PRO A 22 -12.73 6.32 42.67
CA PRO A 22 -14.02 6.75 43.19
C PRO A 22 -14.29 8.23 42.90
N THR A 23 -15.56 8.59 42.71
CA THR A 23 -16.04 9.95 42.36
C THR A 23 -15.67 11.01 43.40
N VAL A 24 -15.38 10.61 44.65
CA VAL A 24 -14.99 11.49 45.75
C VAL A 24 -13.76 10.90 46.44
N PRO A 25 -12.66 11.65 46.60
CA PRO A 25 -11.53 11.19 47.40
C PRO A 25 -11.96 11.12 48.87
N ALA A 26 -11.98 9.91 49.45
CA ALA A 26 -12.24 9.73 50.88
C ALA A 26 -11.09 10.40 51.68
N PRO A 27 -11.36 11.18 52.74
CA PRO A 27 -10.34 12.01 53.38
C PRO A 27 -9.22 11.22 54.05
N VAL A 28 -9.48 9.99 54.51
CA VAL A 28 -8.50 9.13 55.16
C VAL A 28 -8.97 7.69 54.99
N GLY A 29 -8.32 6.93 54.09
CA GLY A 29 -8.55 5.48 53.98
C GLY A 29 -8.86 4.99 52.56
N GLY A 30 -7.85 4.44 51.89
CA GLY A 30 -8.01 3.32 50.96
C GLY A 30 -8.90 3.53 49.74
N ALA A 31 -8.90 4.71 49.11
CA ALA A 31 -9.43 4.82 47.74
C ALA A 31 -8.54 3.99 46.80
N LEU A 32 -8.93 2.73 46.56
CA LEU A 32 -8.23 1.82 45.66
C LEU A 32 -8.42 2.31 44.23
N TYR A 33 -7.44 3.03 43.70
CA TYR A 33 -7.36 3.28 42.26
C TYR A 33 -7.14 1.95 41.55
N GLN A 34 -8.11 1.55 40.74
CA GLN A 34 -7.96 0.41 39.85
C GLN A 34 -7.20 0.90 38.61
N GLN A 35 -5.89 0.66 38.61
CA GLN A 35 -5.03 0.92 37.46
C GLN A 35 -4.87 -0.36 36.64
N ARG A 36 -5.36 -0.32 35.40
CA ARG A 36 -5.07 -1.35 34.39
C ARG A 36 -4.11 -0.75 33.39
N GLN A 37 -2.95 -1.36 33.21
CA GLN A 37 -1.93 -0.87 32.28
C GLN A 37 -1.43 -1.96 31.33
N PHE A 38 -1.06 -1.51 30.14
CA PHE A 38 -0.35 -2.26 29.12
C PHE A 38 0.90 -1.47 28.70
N PRO A 39 2.08 -2.09 28.61
CA PRO A 39 2.39 -3.43 29.15
C PRO A 39 2.22 -3.48 30.68
N SER A 40 2.02 -4.68 31.23
CA SER A 40 1.95 -4.85 32.68
C SER A 40 3.29 -4.45 33.31
N GLN A 41 3.28 -3.99 34.56
CA GLN A 41 4.50 -3.46 35.21
C GLN A 41 5.64 -4.47 35.27
N PHE A 42 5.33 -5.77 35.34
CA PHE A 42 6.30 -6.85 35.28
C PHE A 42 6.91 -7.04 33.88
N LEU A 43 6.10 -6.93 32.82
CA LEU A 43 6.57 -7.07 31.44
C LEU A 43 7.22 -5.79 30.90
N ALA A 44 6.88 -4.64 31.48
CA ALA A 44 7.37 -3.33 31.06
C ALA A 44 8.89 -3.16 31.22
N THR A 45 9.52 -3.88 32.16
CA THR A 45 10.98 -3.80 32.39
C THR A 45 11.81 -4.48 31.30
N GLN A 46 11.22 -5.40 30.52
CA GLN A 46 11.86 -6.07 29.38
C GLN A 46 11.25 -5.68 28.02
N SER A 47 10.19 -4.87 28.03
CA SER A 47 9.46 -4.51 26.84
C SER A 47 10.21 -3.44 26.05
N ASN A 48 10.65 -3.81 24.84
CA ASN A 48 11.34 -2.90 23.93
C ASN A 48 10.55 -2.86 22.62
N PHE A 49 9.52 -2.02 22.56
CA PHE A 49 8.71 -1.83 21.35
C PHE A 49 9.39 -0.82 20.42
N PRO A 50 9.95 -1.25 19.28
CA PRO A 50 10.51 -0.30 18.33
C PRO A 50 9.37 0.42 17.60
N PHE A 51 9.53 1.73 17.42
CA PHE A 51 8.70 2.52 16.52
C PHE A 51 9.61 3.23 15.49
N PHE A 52 9.09 3.45 14.28
CA PHE A 52 9.85 3.97 13.14
C PHE A 52 9.39 5.37 12.71
N HIS A 53 8.17 5.78 13.05
CA HIS A 53 7.71 7.14 12.81
C HIS A 53 8.49 8.19 13.65
N PRO A 54 8.75 9.38 13.09
CA PRO A 54 9.42 10.47 13.82
C PRO A 54 8.52 11.15 14.86
N HIS A 55 7.24 10.78 14.94
CA HIS A 55 6.25 11.40 15.81
C HIS A 55 5.60 10.36 16.72
N VAL A 56 5.52 10.69 18.01
CA VAL A 56 4.77 9.92 19.02
C VAL A 56 3.56 10.74 19.44
N TYR A 57 2.38 10.14 19.34
CA TYR A 57 1.13 10.78 19.74
C TYR A 57 0.70 10.30 21.12
N ILE A 58 0.20 11.24 21.93
CA ILE A 58 -0.32 10.96 23.27
C ILE A 58 -1.78 11.37 23.29
N SER A 59 -2.65 10.40 23.58
CA SER A 59 -4.09 10.60 23.67
C SER A 59 -4.56 10.41 25.10
N LEU A 60 -5.28 11.40 25.62
CA LEU A 60 -5.82 11.44 26.97
C LEU A 60 -7.33 11.61 26.88
N VAL A 61 -8.06 10.68 27.51
CA VAL A 61 -9.52 10.68 27.52
C VAL A 61 -10.01 10.72 28.96
N PHE A 62 -10.77 11.75 29.30
CA PHE A 62 -11.40 11.88 30.61
C PHE A 62 -12.84 11.36 30.54
N HIS A 63 -13.13 10.36 31.36
CA HIS A 63 -14.49 9.84 31.54
C HIS A 63 -15.11 10.46 32.79
N ALA A 64 -16.20 11.19 32.63
CA ALA A 64 -17.06 11.57 33.74
C ALA A 64 -18.02 10.41 34.03
N ASN A 65 -18.11 9.98 35.28
CA ASN A 65 -19.01 8.91 35.71
C ASN A 65 -20.45 9.40 35.94
N GLU A 66 -20.67 10.71 35.94
CA GLU A 66 -21.97 11.34 36.20
C GLU A 66 -22.29 12.37 35.10
N PRO A 67 -23.55 12.48 34.66
CA PRO A 67 -23.98 13.53 33.76
C PRO A 67 -23.95 14.87 34.51
N LYS A 68 -22.86 15.62 34.36
CA LYS A 68 -22.75 16.97 34.91
C LYS A 68 -23.37 17.97 33.93
N GLY A 69 -24.29 18.79 34.45
CA GLY A 69 -24.86 19.92 33.71
C GLY A 69 -23.78 20.92 33.32
N TYR A 70 -23.91 21.48 32.13
CA TYR A 70 -23.02 22.52 31.62
C TYR A 70 -23.26 23.85 32.37
N PRO A 71 -22.22 24.65 32.71
CA PRO A 71 -20.79 24.44 32.44
C PRO A 71 -20.09 23.62 33.53
N TYR A 72 -19.36 22.57 33.13
CA TYR A 72 -18.50 21.80 34.02
C TYR A 72 -17.04 22.22 33.88
N ILE A 73 -16.39 22.55 35.00
CA ILE A 73 -14.97 22.90 35.06
C ILE A 73 -14.21 21.71 35.69
N SER A 74 -13.49 20.95 34.86
CA SER A 74 -12.58 19.91 35.34
C SER A 74 -11.20 20.49 35.61
N ARG A 75 -10.73 20.46 36.87
CA ARG A 75 -9.37 20.85 37.25
C ARG A 75 -8.46 19.62 37.33
N SER A 76 -8.19 19.03 36.17
CA SER A 76 -7.29 17.87 36.06
C SER A 76 -5.87 18.33 35.72
N ARG A 77 -4.88 17.80 36.42
CA ARG A 77 -3.45 18.03 36.14
C ARG A 77 -2.80 16.67 35.88
N ILE A 78 -2.09 16.55 34.77
CA ILE A 78 -1.40 15.33 34.37
C ILE A 78 0.00 15.70 33.90
N SER A 79 0.96 14.90 34.31
CA SER A 79 2.34 14.91 33.81
C SER A 79 2.72 13.49 33.43
N PHE A 80 3.45 13.32 32.34
CA PHE A 80 4.01 12.04 31.95
C PHE A 80 5.51 12.20 31.68
N TYR A 81 6.24 11.11 31.86
CA TYR A 81 7.66 11.01 31.57
C TYR A 81 7.87 9.91 30.54
N MET A 82 8.66 10.18 29.51
CA MET A 82 9.01 9.23 28.46
C MET A 82 10.52 9.25 28.27
N SER A 83 11.12 8.06 28.29
CA SER A 83 12.52 7.85 27.91
C SER A 83 12.54 6.80 26.80
N PHE A 84 13.35 7.05 25.77
CA PHE A 84 13.53 6.14 24.64
C PHE A 84 15.00 6.08 24.25
N ALA A 85 15.42 4.95 23.69
CA ALA A 85 16.77 4.76 23.17
C ALA A 85 16.74 4.84 21.65
N GLU A 86 17.53 5.74 21.07
CA GLU A 86 17.71 5.81 19.63
C GLU A 86 18.78 4.80 19.18
N LYS A 87 18.52 4.09 18.09
CA LYS A 87 19.44 3.12 17.50
C LYS A 87 19.55 3.32 16.00
N LYS A 88 20.79 3.41 15.50
CA LYS A 88 21.05 3.44 14.06
C LYS A 88 20.63 2.11 13.42
N ILE A 89 19.81 2.19 12.38
CA ILE A 89 19.31 1.05 11.60
C ILE A 89 19.54 1.30 10.10
N SER A 90 19.48 0.24 9.29
CA SER A 90 19.58 0.37 7.83
C SER A 90 18.36 1.08 7.25
N ALA A 91 18.55 1.80 6.14
CA ALA A 91 17.48 2.52 5.46
C ALA A 91 16.33 1.59 5.02
N VAL A 92 16.65 0.36 4.62
CA VAL A 92 15.65 -0.66 4.24
C VAL A 92 14.78 -1.03 5.45
N LYS A 93 15.37 -1.27 6.62
CA LYS A 93 14.62 -1.61 7.83
C LYS A 93 13.74 -0.45 8.29
N TYR A 94 14.26 0.78 8.21
CA TYR A 94 13.51 1.98 8.49
C TYR A 94 12.31 2.14 7.55
N GLY A 95 12.52 2.02 6.24
CA GLY A 95 11.46 2.16 5.23
C GLY A 95 10.35 1.12 5.38
N ILE A 96 10.70 -0.16 5.56
CA ILE A 96 9.71 -1.22 5.80
C ILE A 96 8.94 -0.97 7.10
N GLY A 97 9.63 -0.56 8.17
CA GLY A 97 9.00 -0.23 9.44
C GLY A 97 7.97 0.91 9.32
N LEU A 98 8.34 1.97 8.62
CA LEU A 98 7.47 3.13 8.39
C LEU A 98 6.24 2.77 7.54
N ILE A 99 6.42 1.97 6.47
CA ILE A 99 5.31 1.48 5.64
C ILE A 99 4.35 0.61 6.46
N ARG A 100 4.87 -0.26 7.34
CA ARG A 100 4.03 -1.10 8.22
C ARG A 100 3.17 -0.25 9.15
N GLU A 101 3.79 0.70 9.86
CA GLU A 101 3.07 1.56 10.81
C GLU A 101 2.00 2.40 10.11
N PHE A 102 2.29 2.90 8.91
CA PHE A 102 1.36 3.65 8.08
C PHE A 102 0.17 2.79 7.61
N SER A 103 0.43 1.57 7.11
CA SER A 103 -0.61 0.63 6.68
C SER A 103 -1.55 0.23 7.82
N LEU A 104 -0.99 -0.01 9.00
CA LEU A 104 -1.77 -0.27 10.22
C LEU A 104 -2.66 0.93 10.58
N SER A 105 -2.12 2.15 10.50
CA SER A 105 -2.89 3.37 10.77
C SER A 105 -4.06 3.56 9.79
N GLN A 106 -3.86 3.32 8.49
CA GLN A 106 -4.93 3.38 7.50
C GLN A 106 -6.05 2.38 7.78
N THR A 107 -5.67 1.14 8.12
CA THR A 107 -6.63 0.08 8.48
C THR A 107 -7.45 0.47 9.71
N MET A 108 -6.83 1.17 10.68
CA MET A 108 -7.52 1.67 11.87
C MET A 108 -8.49 2.79 11.54
N GLN A 109 -8.13 3.71 10.66
CA GLN A 109 -9.03 4.79 10.24
C GLN A 109 -10.31 4.21 9.60
N ILE A 110 -10.14 3.19 8.76
CA ILE A 110 -11.27 2.52 8.09
C ILE A 110 -12.12 1.73 9.11
N SER A 111 -11.50 0.98 10.01
CA SER A 111 -12.23 0.18 11.00
C SER A 111 -12.91 1.03 12.08
N ALA A 112 -12.34 2.18 12.44
CA ALA A 112 -12.94 3.12 13.40
C ALA A 112 -14.20 3.80 12.87
N GLN A 113 -14.33 3.98 11.54
CA GLN A 113 -15.49 4.65 10.96
C GLN A 113 -16.77 3.79 10.95
N GLY A 114 -16.68 2.49 11.28
CA GLY A 114 -17.84 1.59 11.28
C GLY A 114 -18.49 1.53 9.90
N ARG A 115 -18.02 0.62 9.04
CA ARG A 115 -18.54 0.57 7.67
C ARG A 115 -19.80 -0.28 7.57
N LEU A 116 -20.87 0.30 7.04
CA LEU A 116 -22.06 -0.44 6.62
C LEU A 116 -21.75 -1.17 5.30
N LEU A 117 -21.85 -2.50 5.32
CA LEU A 117 -21.80 -3.31 4.10
C LEU A 117 -23.18 -3.22 3.45
N SER A 118 -23.25 -2.55 2.29
CA SER A 118 -24.50 -2.36 1.57
C SER A 118 -25.03 -3.65 0.94
N ASP A 119 -24.16 -4.65 0.70
CA ASP A 119 -24.54 -5.97 0.20
C ASP A 119 -23.55 -7.04 0.72
N PRO A 120 -23.96 -7.93 1.64
CA PRO A 120 -23.10 -8.98 2.19
C PRO A 120 -22.80 -10.12 1.20
N THR A 121 -23.45 -10.16 0.04
CA THR A 121 -23.29 -11.22 -0.96
C THR A 121 -22.27 -10.88 -2.05
N ASN A 122 -21.90 -9.60 -2.19
CA ASN A 122 -20.90 -9.13 -3.15
C ASN A 122 -19.84 -8.25 -2.47
N LEU A 123 -18.91 -8.92 -1.80
CA LEU A 123 -17.87 -8.25 -1.03
C LEU A 123 -16.55 -8.02 -1.81
N ALA A 124 -16.50 -8.45 -3.07
CA ALA A 124 -15.31 -8.33 -3.90
C ALA A 124 -14.94 -6.84 -4.12
N GLY A 125 -13.72 -6.46 -3.72
CA GLY A 125 -13.23 -5.08 -3.83
C GLY A 125 -13.71 -4.10 -2.76
N GLN A 126 -14.64 -4.51 -1.88
CA GLN A 126 -15.06 -3.68 -0.75
C GLN A 126 -14.09 -3.81 0.42
N TYR A 127 -13.60 -4.99 0.73
CA TYR A 127 -12.39 -5.14 1.55
C TYR A 127 -11.20 -5.37 0.61
N SER A 128 -10.03 -4.82 0.95
CA SER A 128 -8.77 -5.27 0.38
C SER A 128 -8.29 -6.42 1.25
N PRO A 129 -8.64 -7.68 0.96
CA PRO A 129 -8.07 -8.75 1.75
C PRO A 129 -6.58 -8.79 1.42
N LEU A 130 -5.74 -8.70 2.44
CA LEU A 130 -4.29 -8.80 2.30
C LEU A 130 -3.85 -10.07 1.55
N TYR A 131 -4.68 -11.12 1.50
CA TYR A 131 -4.38 -12.36 0.79
C TYR A 131 -4.60 -12.33 -0.74
N THR A 132 -5.41 -11.40 -1.28
CA THR A 132 -5.46 -11.17 -2.74
C THR A 132 -4.83 -9.85 -3.16
N TRP A 133 -4.70 -8.88 -2.25
CA TRP A 133 -4.09 -7.58 -2.49
C TRP A 133 -2.93 -7.37 -1.52
N GLY A 134 -1.72 -7.68 -1.98
CA GLY A 134 -0.50 -7.59 -1.17
C GLY A 134 0.29 -8.89 -1.17
N GLY A 135 1.20 -9.00 -2.13
CA GLY A 135 2.07 -10.16 -2.35
C GLY A 135 2.75 -10.03 -3.71
N ALA A 136 3.86 -10.72 -3.93
CA ALA A 136 4.41 -10.84 -5.27
C ALA A 136 3.40 -11.61 -6.13
N ARG A 137 2.89 -10.99 -7.20
CA ARG A 137 2.14 -11.75 -8.21
C ARG A 137 3.09 -12.77 -8.84
N PRO A 138 2.62 -13.97 -9.21
CA PRO A 138 3.41 -14.87 -10.02
C PRO A 138 3.78 -14.16 -11.33
N GLU A 139 4.98 -14.45 -11.83
CA GLU A 139 5.46 -13.93 -13.10
C GLU A 139 5.60 -15.08 -14.09
N LEU A 140 5.12 -14.88 -15.33
CA LEU A 140 5.39 -15.81 -16.41
C LEU A 140 6.89 -15.79 -16.73
N MET A 141 7.42 -16.94 -17.11
CA MET A 141 8.80 -17.08 -17.57
C MET A 141 8.80 -17.61 -18.99
N ILE A 142 9.67 -17.05 -19.83
CA ILE A 142 9.92 -17.57 -21.17
C ILE A 142 10.71 -18.88 -21.06
N SER A 143 10.47 -19.83 -21.97
CA SER A 143 11.22 -21.09 -21.97
C SER A 143 12.72 -20.84 -22.23
N GLY A 144 13.59 -21.68 -21.66
CA GLY A 144 15.05 -21.53 -21.81
C GLY A 144 15.53 -21.53 -23.27
N GLN A 145 14.83 -22.24 -24.15
CA GLN A 145 15.11 -22.29 -25.59
C GLN A 145 14.78 -20.98 -26.32
N ALA A 146 13.78 -20.23 -25.85
CA ALA A 146 13.41 -18.94 -26.42
C ALA A 146 14.13 -17.76 -25.71
N LEU A 147 14.63 -17.97 -24.49
CA LEU A 147 15.42 -16.99 -23.72
C LEU A 147 16.78 -16.70 -24.36
N THR A 148 17.40 -17.71 -24.98
CA THR A 148 18.71 -17.58 -25.63
C THR A 148 18.72 -16.56 -26.77
N GLN A 149 17.56 -16.23 -27.34
CA GLN A 149 17.43 -15.22 -28.40
C GLN A 149 17.49 -13.77 -27.89
N TYR A 150 17.42 -13.56 -26.57
CA TYR A 150 17.35 -12.22 -25.97
C TYR A 150 18.49 -11.94 -24.99
N PHE A 151 19.04 -12.95 -24.32
CA PHE A 151 19.95 -12.75 -23.18
C PHE A 151 21.25 -13.53 -23.19
N LEU A 152 21.30 -14.71 -23.82
CA LEU A 152 22.46 -15.60 -23.71
C LEU A 152 23.18 -15.66 -25.06
N SER A 153 24.45 -15.25 -25.07
CA SER A 153 25.31 -15.44 -26.25
C SER A 153 25.46 -16.94 -26.51
N GLN A 154 24.96 -17.41 -27.65
CA GLN A 154 25.20 -18.78 -28.09
C GLN A 154 26.62 -18.93 -28.65
N SER A 155 27.14 -20.16 -28.65
CA SER A 155 28.43 -20.46 -29.28
C SER A 155 28.32 -20.23 -30.80
N GLY A 156 29.39 -19.71 -31.42
CA GLY A 156 29.37 -19.28 -32.84
C GLY A 156 29.24 -20.40 -33.89
N GLN A 157 28.83 -21.61 -33.50
CA GLN A 157 28.59 -22.74 -34.39
C GLN A 157 27.10 -23.11 -34.55
N GLU A 158 26.19 -22.50 -33.78
CA GLU A 158 24.75 -22.69 -33.96
C GLU A 158 24.12 -21.54 -34.74
N ALA A 159 23.18 -21.85 -35.63
CA ALA A 159 22.45 -20.85 -36.40
C ALA A 159 21.50 -20.07 -35.49
N GLU A 160 21.80 -18.80 -35.22
CA GLU A 160 20.93 -17.93 -34.44
C GLU A 160 19.67 -17.55 -35.25
N THR A 161 18.50 -17.96 -34.75
CA THR A 161 17.23 -17.61 -35.37
C THR A 161 16.87 -16.16 -35.02
N MET A 162 16.99 -15.25 -35.99
CA MET A 162 16.65 -13.84 -35.79
C MET A 162 15.14 -13.60 -35.82
N ASN A 163 14.62 -12.91 -34.80
CA ASN A 163 13.21 -12.50 -34.78
C ASN A 163 12.97 -11.31 -35.72
N THR A 164 11.91 -11.41 -36.53
CA THR A 164 11.48 -10.33 -37.42
C THR A 164 10.81 -9.20 -36.65
N SER A 165 10.81 -7.99 -37.22
CA SER A 165 10.10 -6.83 -36.65
C SER A 165 8.59 -7.03 -36.51
N ALA A 166 7.99 -7.95 -37.27
CA ALA A 166 6.60 -8.35 -37.11
C ALA A 166 6.40 -9.22 -35.85
N GLN A 167 7.27 -10.21 -35.62
CA GLN A 167 7.23 -11.08 -34.44
C GLN A 167 7.45 -10.28 -33.14
N LEU A 168 8.43 -9.36 -33.13
CA LEU A 168 8.69 -8.52 -31.95
C LEU A 168 7.47 -7.64 -31.58
N ARG A 169 6.68 -7.20 -32.57
CA ARG A 169 5.43 -6.45 -32.33
C ARG A 169 4.33 -7.34 -31.75
N THR A 170 4.23 -8.58 -32.20
CA THR A 170 3.30 -9.57 -31.62
C THR A 170 3.65 -9.85 -30.16
N PHE A 171 4.93 -10.01 -29.82
CA PHE A 171 5.39 -10.18 -28.43
C PHE A 171 5.09 -8.95 -27.56
N ALA A 172 5.26 -7.74 -28.11
CA ALA A 172 4.88 -6.50 -27.42
C ALA A 172 3.36 -6.40 -27.18
N ALA A 173 2.53 -6.92 -28.07
CA ALA A 173 1.08 -6.96 -27.89
C ALA A 173 0.68 -8.00 -26.84
N GLN A 174 1.23 -9.22 -26.92
CA GLN A 174 0.94 -10.32 -25.99
C GLN A 174 1.37 -10.00 -24.55
N SER A 175 2.52 -9.32 -24.37
CA SER A 175 3.00 -8.89 -23.05
C SER A 175 2.16 -7.78 -22.38
N ARG A 176 1.26 -7.11 -23.13
CA ARG A 176 0.33 -6.08 -22.59
C ARG A 176 -1.00 -6.67 -22.13
N THR A 177 -1.20 -7.97 -22.29
CA THR A 177 -2.44 -8.63 -21.91
C THR A 177 -2.63 -8.51 -20.40
N MET A 178 -3.73 -7.87 -20.00
CA MET A 178 -4.14 -7.80 -18.61
C MET A 178 -4.90 -9.08 -18.26
N VAL A 179 -4.60 -9.64 -17.09
CA VAL A 179 -5.21 -10.86 -16.57
C VAL A 179 -5.81 -10.55 -15.19
N PRO A 180 -6.98 -11.12 -14.84
CA PRO A 180 -7.56 -10.99 -13.51
C PRO A 180 -6.56 -11.38 -12.41
N ASN A 181 -6.75 -10.82 -11.22
CA ASN A 181 -6.00 -11.21 -10.03
C ASN A 181 -6.48 -12.61 -9.57
N PRO A 182 -5.60 -13.59 -9.26
CA PRO A 182 -4.16 -13.51 -8.94
C PRO A 182 -3.17 -13.79 -10.08
N ASP A 183 -3.64 -13.98 -11.30
CA ASP A 183 -2.83 -14.54 -12.39
C ASP A 183 -1.66 -13.65 -12.82
N ALA A 184 -0.66 -14.23 -13.47
CA ALA A 184 0.51 -13.50 -13.96
C ALA A 184 0.16 -12.60 -15.15
N PHE A 185 0.77 -11.41 -15.22
CA PHE A 185 0.61 -10.51 -16.37
C PHE A 185 1.33 -11.03 -17.62
N GLY A 186 0.71 -10.83 -18.78
CA GLY A 186 1.16 -11.36 -20.08
C GLY A 186 0.20 -12.40 -20.63
N ASP A 187 0.61 -13.04 -21.72
CA ASP A 187 -0.18 -14.09 -22.38
C ASP A 187 0.42 -15.46 -22.05
N ALA A 188 -0.25 -16.19 -21.16
CA ALA A 188 0.15 -17.53 -20.75
C ALA A 188 0.06 -18.55 -21.88
N ALA A 189 -0.90 -18.40 -22.81
CA ALA A 189 -1.05 -19.31 -23.94
C ALA A 189 0.06 -19.12 -24.97
N ALA A 190 0.52 -17.87 -25.15
CA ALA A 190 1.67 -17.56 -25.98
C ALA A 190 3.03 -17.70 -25.27
N GLY A 191 3.04 -17.96 -23.96
CA GLY A 191 4.27 -18.03 -23.17
C GLY A 191 5.03 -16.69 -23.08
N MET A 192 4.31 -15.57 -23.19
CA MET A 192 4.91 -14.23 -23.27
C MET A 192 4.72 -13.45 -21.97
N PRO A 193 5.79 -13.16 -21.21
CA PRO A 193 5.70 -12.46 -19.94
C PRO A 193 5.64 -10.93 -20.10
N TYR A 194 5.12 -10.22 -19.09
CA TYR A 194 5.01 -8.76 -19.15
C TYR A 194 6.37 -8.05 -19.30
N TRP A 195 7.41 -8.55 -18.63
CA TRP A 195 8.72 -7.88 -18.53
C TRP A 195 9.47 -7.88 -19.87
N ILE A 196 9.09 -8.73 -20.83
CA ILE A 196 9.76 -8.77 -22.15
C ILE A 196 9.66 -7.41 -22.86
N ARG A 197 8.58 -6.65 -22.60
CA ARG A 197 8.35 -5.34 -23.21
C ARG A 197 9.40 -4.32 -22.82
N ASP A 198 10.05 -4.47 -21.67
CA ASP A 198 11.04 -3.52 -21.16
C ASP A 198 12.41 -3.75 -21.82
N LEU A 199 12.59 -4.87 -22.52
CA LEU A 199 13.82 -5.28 -23.21
C LEU A 199 13.70 -5.17 -24.73
N LEU A 200 12.48 -5.03 -25.25
CA LEU A 200 12.27 -4.81 -26.66
C LEU A 200 12.82 -3.43 -27.07
N PRO A 201 13.41 -3.30 -28.26
CA PRO A 201 13.88 -2.01 -28.75
C PRO A 201 12.72 -1.00 -28.88
N LEU A 202 12.97 0.26 -28.50
CA LEU A 202 11.97 1.34 -28.43
C LEU A 202 11.17 1.56 -29.73
N GLY A 203 11.76 1.24 -30.89
CA GLY A 203 11.11 1.33 -32.20
C GLY A 203 10.04 0.26 -32.47
N VAL A 204 9.99 -0.82 -31.69
CA VAL A 204 8.98 -1.90 -31.78
C VAL A 204 7.81 -1.63 -30.83
N ILE A 205 8.11 -1.07 -29.64
CA ILE A 205 7.13 -0.82 -28.57
C ILE A 205 6.12 0.26 -28.97
N THR A 206 6.51 1.23 -29.79
CA THR A 206 5.70 2.40 -30.14
C THR A 206 4.66 2.14 -31.24
N GLY A 207 4.53 0.89 -31.72
CA GLY A 207 3.68 0.53 -32.86
C GLY A 207 4.41 0.75 -34.19
N ALA A 208 3.77 0.41 -35.31
CA ALA A 208 4.35 0.71 -36.62
C ALA A 208 4.63 2.22 -36.71
N ILE A 209 5.90 2.61 -36.91
CA ILE A 209 6.24 3.97 -37.28
C ILE A 209 5.45 4.26 -38.56
N ARG A 210 4.44 5.14 -38.47
CA ARG A 210 3.73 5.61 -39.65
C ARG A 210 4.78 6.20 -40.60
N PRO A 211 4.67 6.00 -41.93
CA PRO A 211 5.61 6.57 -42.89
C PRO A 211 5.80 8.10 -42.80
N GLN A 212 4.96 8.81 -42.03
CA GLN A 212 4.98 10.26 -41.88
C GLN A 212 4.99 10.68 -40.40
N ARG A 213 6.10 11.28 -39.96
CA ARG A 213 6.16 12.17 -38.77
C ARG A 213 7.14 13.32 -39.08
N PRO A 214 6.84 14.59 -38.70
CA PRO A 214 5.67 15.11 -37.98
C PRO A 214 4.53 15.63 -38.90
N PRO A 215 3.30 15.76 -38.38
CA PRO A 215 2.14 16.18 -39.17
C PRO A 215 2.22 17.67 -39.52
N ARG A 216 2.26 18.00 -40.81
CA ARG A 216 1.83 19.30 -41.34
C ARG A 216 0.46 19.08 -41.99
N VAL A 217 -0.57 19.65 -41.37
CA VAL A 217 -1.85 20.15 -41.94
C VAL A 217 -2.46 19.38 -43.15
N THR A 218 -3.68 18.86 -42.94
CA THR A 218 -4.71 18.46 -43.93
C THR A 218 -4.30 17.55 -45.10
N GLN A 219 -4.51 16.24 -44.91
CA GLN A 219 -4.90 15.23 -45.90
C GLN A 219 -4.25 15.31 -47.31
N ASP A 220 -3.13 14.60 -47.49
CA ASP A 220 -2.34 14.51 -48.74
C ASP A 220 -2.81 13.44 -49.75
N ASP A 221 -3.98 12.80 -49.56
CA ASP A 221 -4.51 11.82 -50.52
C ASP A 221 -5.53 12.49 -51.46
N PRO A 222 -5.19 12.72 -52.74
CA PRO A 222 -6.09 13.39 -53.70
C PRO A 222 -7.32 12.55 -54.06
N THR A 223 -7.40 11.30 -53.62
CA THR A 223 -8.51 10.38 -53.94
C THR A 223 -9.59 10.31 -52.87
N VAL A 224 -9.40 10.96 -51.72
CA VAL A 224 -10.34 10.93 -50.59
C VAL A 224 -10.91 12.31 -50.35
N ALA A 225 -12.24 12.44 -50.29
CA ALA A 225 -12.91 13.72 -50.05
C ALA A 225 -12.59 14.26 -48.63
N GLY A 226 -11.95 15.44 -48.57
CA GLY A 226 -11.63 16.17 -47.34
C GLY A 226 -12.57 17.35 -47.08
N LEU A 227 -12.79 17.68 -45.80
CA LEU A 227 -13.58 18.82 -45.35
C LEU A 227 -12.93 20.15 -45.78
N GLY A 228 -13.76 21.06 -46.29
CA GLY A 228 -13.36 22.23 -47.07
C GLY A 228 -12.47 23.26 -46.37
N ASN A 229 -11.84 24.07 -47.22
CA ASN A 229 -10.98 25.20 -46.90
C ASN A 229 -11.51 26.05 -45.74
N VAL A 230 -10.80 26.06 -44.60
CA VAL A 230 -10.94 27.13 -43.61
C VAL A 230 -9.97 28.22 -44.00
N ILE A 231 -10.49 29.24 -44.68
CA ILE A 231 -9.83 30.53 -44.85
C ILE A 231 -9.91 31.22 -43.48
N CYS A 232 -8.77 31.39 -42.81
CA CYS A 232 -8.66 32.34 -41.71
C CYS A 232 -8.20 33.68 -42.29
N VAL A 233 -9.05 34.70 -42.13
CA VAL A 233 -8.73 36.13 -42.30
C VAL A 233 -7.73 36.56 -41.25
#